data_AF-A0A0N8GR19-F1
#
_entry.id   AF-A0A0N8GR19-F1
#
_cell.length_a   1.000
_cell.length_b   1.000
_cell.length_c   1.000
_cell.angle_alpha   90.00
_cell.angle_beta   90.00
_cell.angle_gamma   90.00
#
_symmetry.space_group_name_H-M   'P 1'
#
loop_
_entity.id
_entity.type
_entity.pdbx_description
1 polymer ?
#
loop_
_entity_poly.entity_id
_entity_poly.type
_entity_poly.pdbx_seq_one_letter_code
_entity_poly.pdbx_strand_id
1 'polypeptide(L)'
;MNMTIDRAIEYLFIRLTKKVSPEHFAAEVEGLIWLMDEQGGADIYRVMREWLYADQIEKVRAALAITQAALLDSDEACQTAVAQIVSRWPELKPNCIEFLQLRNLPNTLG
;
A
#
# COMPACT_ATOMS: atom_id res chain seq x y z
N MET A 1 26.78 6.92 4.14
CA MET A 1 25.45 7.46 3.80
C MET A 1 24.44 6.53 4.44
N ASN A 2 23.76 6.95 5.53
CA ASN A 2 22.73 6.09 6.14
C ASN A 2 21.53 6.03 5.20
N MET A 3 21.20 4.83 4.74
CA MET A 3 19.99 4.58 3.97
C MET A 3 18.84 4.42 4.96
N THR A 4 17.80 5.25 4.82
CA THR A 4 16.54 5.06 5.57
C THR A 4 15.69 4.00 4.88
N ILE A 5 14.79 3.37 5.63
CA ILE A 5 13.83 2.39 5.10
C ILE A 5 13.03 2.99 3.95
N ASP A 6 12.60 4.25 4.06
CA ASP A 6 11.90 4.99 3.00
C ASP A 6 12.66 4.96 1.68
N ARG A 7 13.96 5.29 1.71
CA ARG A 7 14.81 5.31 0.52
C ARG A 7 15.09 3.90 0.01
N ALA A 8 15.20 2.91 0.89
CA ALA A 8 15.38 1.53 0.49
C ALA A 8 14.15 0.99 -0.23
N ILE A 9 12.96 1.18 0.33
CA ILE A 9 11.68 0.76 -0.26
C ILE A 9 11.42 1.51 -1.58
N GLU A 10 11.68 2.81 -1.63
CA GLU A 10 11.57 3.60 -2.86
C GLU A 10 12.53 3.07 -3.95
N TYR A 11 13.78 2.79 -3.59
CA TYR A 11 14.76 2.23 -4.51
C TYR A 11 14.35 0.83 -5.02
N LEU A 12 13.87 -0.03 -4.11
CA LEU A 12 13.37 -1.36 -4.47
C LEU A 12 12.17 -1.27 -5.40
N PHE A 13 11.23 -0.38 -5.13
CA PHE A 13 10.07 -0.16 -5.99
C PHE A 13 10.49 0.25 -7.40
N ILE A 14 11.34 1.28 -7.54
CA ILE A 14 11.83 1.74 -8.85
C ILE A 14 12.55 0.63 -9.63
N ARG A 15 13.24 -0.28 -8.93
CA ARG A 15 13.99 -1.38 -9.55
C ARG A 15 13.11 -2.57 -9.93
N LEU A 16 12.22 -2.98 -9.02
CA LEU A 16 11.44 -4.20 -9.14
C LEU A 16 10.23 -4.01 -10.04
N THR A 17 9.55 -2.85 -9.99
CA THR A 17 8.39 -2.58 -10.87
C THR A 17 8.72 -2.55 -12.37
N LYS A 18 10.01 -2.50 -12.74
CA LYS A 18 10.47 -2.71 -14.12
C LYS A 18 10.36 -4.16 -14.60
N LYS A 19 10.18 -5.09 -13.68
CA LYS A 19 10.26 -6.54 -13.91
C LYS A 19 9.07 -7.31 -13.35
N VAL A 20 8.43 -6.78 -12.30
CA VAL A 20 7.29 -7.39 -11.62
C VAL A 20 6.16 -6.37 -11.50
N SER A 21 4.92 -6.85 -11.32
CA SER A 21 3.79 -5.96 -11.08
C SER A 21 3.84 -5.36 -9.67
N PRO A 22 3.15 -4.23 -9.42
CA PRO A 22 3.06 -3.65 -8.08
C PRO A 22 2.52 -4.60 -7.01
N GLU A 23 1.61 -5.51 -7.37
CA GLU A 23 1.06 -6.51 -6.47
C GLU A 23 2.12 -7.55 -6.06
N HIS A 24 2.95 -7.96 -7.01
CA HIS A 24 4.07 -8.86 -6.70
C HIS A 24 5.12 -8.16 -5.83
N PHE A 25 5.40 -6.88 -6.10
CA PHE A 25 6.26 -6.08 -5.23
C PHE A 25 5.70 -6.00 -3.79
N ALA A 26 4.39 -5.79 -3.64
CA ALA A 26 3.73 -5.74 -2.34
C ALA A 26 3.93 -7.04 -1.54
N ALA A 27 3.76 -8.21 -2.19
CA ALA A 27 3.99 -9.51 -1.55
C ALA A 27 5.44 -9.68 -1.03
N GLU A 28 6.44 -9.24 -1.81
CA GLU A 28 7.84 -9.26 -1.37
C GLU A 28 8.07 -8.32 -0.17
N VAL A 29 7.44 -7.14 -0.18
CA VAL A 29 7.51 -6.18 0.94
C VAL A 29 6.87 -6.74 2.20
N GLU A 30 5.75 -7.47 2.10
CA GLU A 30 5.16 -8.15 3.25
C GLU A 30 6.12 -9.20 3.84
N GLY A 31 6.78 -9.98 2.98
CA GLY A 31 7.83 -10.90 3.41
C GLY A 31 8.96 -10.18 4.15
N LEU A 32 9.35 -8.99 3.69
CA LEU A 32 10.35 -8.17 4.37
C LEU A 32 9.86 -7.71 5.75
N ILE A 33 8.62 -7.24 5.86
CA ILE A 33 8.04 -6.80 7.14
C ILE A 33 8.15 -7.91 8.20
N TRP A 34 7.84 -9.16 7.83
CA TRP A 34 7.96 -10.31 8.73
C TRP A 34 9.37 -10.59 9.23
N LEU A 35 10.39 -10.24 8.44
CA LEU A 35 11.79 -10.51 8.75
C LEU A 35 12.44 -9.37 9.54
N MET A 36 11.80 -8.21 9.59
CA MET A 36 12.33 -7.04 10.31
C MET A 36 11.96 -7.08 11.80
N ASP A 37 12.68 -6.28 12.59
CA ASP A 37 12.25 -5.97 13.95
C ASP A 37 10.97 -5.13 13.93
N GLU A 38 10.34 -4.97 15.11
CA GLU A 38 9.06 -4.25 15.24
C GLU A 38 9.13 -2.84 14.65
N GLN A 39 10.24 -2.13 14.89
CA GLN A 39 10.46 -0.78 14.38
C GLN A 39 10.59 -0.76 12.84
N GLY A 40 11.36 -1.68 12.26
CA GLY A 40 11.55 -1.76 10.83
C GLY A 40 10.27 -2.13 10.08
N GLY A 41 9.48 -3.07 10.61
CA GLY A 41 8.16 -3.41 10.08
C GLY A 41 7.20 -2.22 10.14
N ALA A 42 7.14 -1.51 11.27
CA ALA A 42 6.33 -0.31 11.43
C ALA A 42 6.70 0.82 10.45
N ASP A 43 8.00 1.01 10.18
CA ASP A 43 8.48 1.99 9.22
C ASP A 43 8.06 1.65 7.79
N ILE A 44 8.07 0.37 7.40
CA ILE A 44 7.56 -0.04 6.08
C ILE A 44 6.05 0.24 5.99
N TYR A 45 5.28 -0.08 7.03
CA TYR A 45 3.84 0.23 7.03
C TYR A 45 3.54 1.71 6.91
N ARG A 46 4.35 2.56 7.55
CA ARG A 46 4.26 4.01 7.38
C ARG A 46 4.47 4.41 5.93
N VAL A 47 5.49 3.88 5.25
CA VAL A 47 5.75 4.18 3.82
C VAL A 47 4.58 3.73 2.94
N MET A 48 4.05 2.52 3.15
CA MET A 48 2.90 2.02 2.38
C MET A 48 1.64 2.88 2.60
N ARG A 49 1.40 3.34 3.83
CA ARG A 49 0.31 4.27 4.15
C ARG A 49 0.46 5.60 3.40
N GLU A 50 1.67 6.18 3.39
CA GLU A 50 1.96 7.41 2.65
C GLU A 50 1.70 7.23 1.14
N TRP A 51 1.96 6.04 0.60
CA TRP A 51 1.76 5.72 -0.81
C TRP A 51 0.30 5.63 -1.25
N LEU A 52 -0.66 5.41 -0.34
CA LEU A 52 -2.09 5.52 -0.66
C LEU A 52 -2.47 6.94 -1.15
N TYR A 53 -1.67 7.95 -0.79
CA TYR A 53 -1.87 9.34 -1.16
C TYR A 53 -0.85 9.84 -2.21
N ALA A 54 0.01 8.97 -2.73
CA ALA A 54 1.04 9.35 -3.69
C ALA A 54 0.45 9.69 -5.06
N ASP A 55 1.11 10.57 -5.80
CA ASP A 55 0.66 10.96 -7.16
C ASP A 55 0.90 9.89 -8.25
N GLN A 56 1.57 8.80 -7.90
CA GLN A 56 1.94 7.73 -8.82
C GLN A 56 1.03 6.52 -8.62
N ILE A 57 0.20 6.21 -9.63
CA ILE A 57 -0.79 5.13 -9.56
C ILE A 57 -0.18 3.77 -9.18
N GLU A 58 1.03 3.48 -9.65
CA GLU A 58 1.73 2.22 -9.34
C GLU A 58 2.07 2.09 -7.85
N LYS A 59 2.37 3.20 -7.16
CA LYS A 59 2.61 3.20 -5.71
C LYS A 59 1.33 2.97 -4.93
N VAL A 60 0.25 3.61 -5.36
CA VAL A 60 -1.09 3.43 -4.78
C VAL A 60 -1.53 1.98 -4.94
N ARG A 61 -1.32 1.39 -6.13
CA ARG A 61 -1.60 -0.02 -6.43
C ARG A 61 -0.79 -0.97 -5.55
N ALA A 62 0.51 -0.73 -5.38
CA ALA A 62 1.35 -1.51 -4.46
C ALA A 62 0.84 -1.41 -3.01
N ALA A 63 0.51 -0.20 -2.55
CA ALA A 63 0.01 0.02 -1.19
C ALA A 63 -1.34 -0.67 -0.94
N LEU A 64 -2.26 -0.64 -1.90
CA LEU A 64 -3.55 -1.34 -1.82
C LEU A 64 -3.40 -2.87 -1.78
N ALA A 65 -2.29 -3.40 -2.31
CA ALA A 65 -2.02 -4.83 -2.34
C ALA A 65 -1.38 -5.38 -1.04
N ILE A 66 -1.02 -4.52 -0.09
CA ILE A 66 -0.57 -4.95 1.24
C ILE A 66 -1.79 -5.47 2.03
N THR A 67 -1.79 -6.76 2.29
CA THR A 67 -2.81 -7.53 3.00
C THR A 67 -2.64 -7.48 4.51
N GLN A 68 -1.40 -7.40 4.98
CA GLN A 68 -1.07 -7.45 6.39
C GLN A 68 -0.84 -6.05 6.91
N ALA A 69 -1.89 -5.34 7.29
CA ALA A 69 -1.90 -4.30 8.33
C ALA A 69 -3.14 -3.43 8.15
N ALA A 70 -3.66 -2.96 9.28
CA ALA A 70 -4.44 -1.74 9.30
C ALA A 70 -3.52 -0.56 8.92
N LEU A 71 -3.17 -0.43 7.64
CA LEU A 71 -2.52 0.74 7.04
C LEU A 71 -3.19 2.07 7.41
N LEU A 72 -4.41 2.08 7.97
CA LEU A 72 -5.17 3.29 8.28
C LEU A 72 -5.83 3.09 9.64
N ASP A 73 -5.84 4.15 10.42
CA ASP A 73 -6.13 4.13 11.86
C ASP A 73 -7.62 3.99 12.19
N SER A 74 -8.50 4.11 11.19
CA SER A 74 -9.94 3.90 11.35
C SER A 74 -10.62 3.47 10.05
N ASP A 75 -11.80 2.89 10.19
CA ASP A 75 -12.67 2.52 9.07
C ASP A 75 -13.07 3.74 8.23
N GLU A 76 -13.33 4.88 8.89
CA GLU A 76 -13.66 6.14 8.23
C GLU A 76 -12.49 6.67 7.39
N ALA A 77 -11.27 6.60 7.92
CA ALA A 77 -10.06 6.97 7.17
C ALA A 77 -9.86 6.04 5.97
N CYS A 78 -10.16 4.75 6.13
CA CYS A 78 -10.13 3.76 5.06
C CYS A 78 -11.12 4.07 3.94
N GLN A 79 -12.39 4.31 4.29
CA GLN A 79 -13.43 4.66 3.31
C GLN A 79 -13.12 5.99 2.60
N THR A 80 -12.61 6.98 3.33
CA THR A 80 -12.22 8.28 2.77
C THR A 80 -11.07 8.13 1.77
N ALA A 81 -10.01 7.40 2.13
CA ALA A 81 -8.88 7.16 1.24
C ALA A 81 -9.32 6.41 -0.02
N VAL A 82 -10.13 5.36 0.12
CA VAL A 82 -10.66 4.58 -1.00
C VAL A 82 -11.53 5.45 -1.93
N ALA A 83 -12.43 6.27 -1.38
CA ALA A 83 -13.24 7.19 -2.19
C ALA A 83 -12.38 8.19 -2.98
N GLN A 84 -11.33 8.74 -2.35
CA GLN A 84 -10.38 9.64 -3.00
C GLN A 84 -9.60 8.94 -4.12
N ILE A 85 -9.10 7.73 -3.87
CA ILE A 85 -8.35 6.93 -4.85
C ILE A 85 -9.23 6.62 -6.05
N VAL A 86 -10.46 6.13 -5.85
CA VAL A 86 -11.37 5.80 -6.96
C VAL A 86 -11.81 7.05 -7.73
N SER A 87 -12.02 8.18 -7.04
CA SER A 87 -12.31 9.45 -7.72
C SER A 87 -11.16 9.91 -8.60
N ARG A 88 -9.91 9.63 -8.21
CA ARG A 88 -8.71 10.04 -8.95
C ARG A 88 -8.31 9.04 -10.03
N TRP A 89 -8.42 7.74 -9.74
CA TRP A 89 -8.09 6.62 -10.62
C TRP A 89 -9.21 5.60 -10.59
N PRO A 90 -10.26 5.77 -11.43
CA PRO A 90 -11.39 4.85 -11.48
C PRO A 90 -10.99 3.40 -11.77
N GLU A 91 -9.90 3.18 -12.50
CA GLU A 91 -9.35 1.85 -12.79
C GLU A 91 -8.87 1.08 -11.55
N LEU A 92 -8.62 1.74 -10.42
CA LEU A 92 -8.25 1.09 -9.16
C LEU A 92 -9.47 0.65 -8.32
N LYS A 93 -10.70 0.86 -8.82
CA LYS A 93 -11.92 0.43 -8.12
C LYS A 93 -11.89 -1.05 -7.71
N PRO A 94 -11.46 -2.01 -8.56
CA PRO A 94 -11.36 -3.42 -8.15
C PRO A 94 -10.38 -3.62 -6.99
N ASN A 95 -9.19 -3.03 -7.07
CA ASN A 95 -8.18 -3.11 -5.99
C ASN A 95 -8.70 -2.52 -4.67
N CYS A 96 -9.44 -1.40 -4.74
CA CYS A 96 -10.04 -0.80 -3.56
C CYS A 96 -11.13 -1.67 -2.93
N ILE A 97 -11.92 -2.38 -3.73
CA ILE A 97 -12.94 -3.31 -3.22
C ILE A 97 -12.25 -4.47 -2.50
N GLU A 98 -11.23 -5.08 -3.10
CA GLU A 98 -10.43 -6.15 -2.48
C GLU A 98 -9.80 -5.67 -1.17
N PHE A 99 -9.22 -4.47 -1.17
CA PHE A 99 -8.64 -3.85 0.03
C PHE A 99 -9.66 -3.66 1.16
N LEU A 100 -10.90 -3.24 0.86
CA LEU A 100 -11.98 -3.14 1.85
C LEU A 100 -12.43 -4.52 2.35
N GLN A 101 -12.51 -5.51 1.47
CA GLN A 101 -12.90 -6.88 1.83
C GLN A 101 -11.89 -7.53 2.78
N LEU A 102 -10.59 -7.37 2.53
CA LEU A 102 -9.53 -7.85 3.42
C LEU A 102 -9.65 -7.26 4.84
N ARG A 103 -10.24 -6.06 4.95
CA ARG A 103 -10.48 -5.36 6.21
C ARG A 103 -11.85 -5.65 6.83
N ASN A 104 -12.66 -6.53 6.22
CA ASN A 104 -14.06 -6.78 6.60
C ASN A 104 -14.93 -5.50 6.61
N LEU A 105 -14.61 -4.53 5.76
CA LEU A 105 -15.36 -3.28 5.65
C LEU A 105 -16.43 -3.37 4.56
N PRO A 106 -17.57 -2.68 4.74
CA PRO A 106 -18.61 -2.64 3.72
C PRO A 106 -18.07 -1.96 2.45
N ASN A 107 -18.42 -2.51 1.30
CA ASN A 107 -18.18 -1.85 0.02
C ASN A 107 -19.17 -0.69 -0.15
N THR A 108 -18.69 0.54 -0.04
CA THR A 108 -19.48 1.76 -0.27
C THR A 108 -19.27 2.37 -1.65
N LEU A 109 -18.47 1.71 -2.51
CA LEU A 109 -18.20 2.14 -3.87
C LEU A 109 -19.32 1.63 -4.80
N GLY A 110 -20.40 2.40 -4.87
CA GLY A 110 -21.53 2.17 -5.81
C GLY A 110 -21.08 1.99 -7.25
#